data_AF-A0A975ITE4-F1
#
_entry.id   AF-A0A975ITE4-F1
#
_cell.length_a   1.000
_cell.length_b   1.000
_cell.length_c   1.000
_cell.angle_alpha   90.00
_cell.angle_beta   90.00
_cell.angle_gamma   90.00
#
_symmetry.space_group_name_H-M   'P 1'
#
loop_
_entity.id
_entity.type
_entity.pdbx_description
1 polymer ?
#
loop_
_entity_poly.entity_id
_entity_poly.type
_entity_poly.pdbx_seq_one_letter_code
_entity_poly.pdbx_strand_id
1 'polypeptide(L)' 'MMEEAPPPRRGRGQALIDVSREDLDLYAVEELEERVGLLQAEIERTRSQIERKRSGRAAADALFKR' A
#
# COMPACT_ATOMS: atom_id res chain seq x y z
N MET A 1 -12.62 29.59 22.01
CA MET A 1 -12.94 28.73 20.84
C MET A 1 -12.42 27.35 21.18
N MET A 2 -13.26 26.31 21.16
CA MET A 2 -12.77 24.94 21.44
C MET A 2 -11.77 24.59 20.34
N GLU A 3 -10.52 24.34 20.74
CA GLU A 3 -9.50 23.81 19.87
C GLU A 3 -9.90 22.37 19.52
N GLU A 4 -10.39 22.19 18.30
CA GLU A 4 -10.78 20.87 17.79
C GLU A 4 -9.55 19.97 17.84
N ALA A 5 -9.63 18.89 18.62
CA ALA A 5 -8.54 17.95 18.76
C ALA A 5 -8.14 17.41 17.38
N PRO A 6 -6.83 17.28 17.08
CA PRO A 6 -6.40 16.82 15.77
C PRO A 6 -6.98 15.43 15.48
N PRO A 7 -7.40 15.16 14.23
CA PRO A 7 -8.02 13.89 13.88
C PRO A 7 -7.07 12.73 14.21
N PRO A 8 -7.60 11.58 14.63
CA PRO A 8 -6.79 10.43 15.00
C PRO A 8 -5.89 10.02 13.81
N ARG A 9 -4.61 9.78 14.11
CA ARG A 9 -3.64 9.37 13.09
C ARG A 9 -4.07 8.03 12.51
N ARG A 10 -4.20 7.96 11.19
CA ARG A 10 -4.47 6.71 10.47
C ARG A 10 -3.34 5.71 10.75
N GLY A 11 -3.71 4.48 11.12
CA GLY A 11 -2.75 3.39 11.34
C GLY A 11 -1.99 3.04 10.05
N ARG A 12 -0.78 2.48 10.19
CA ARG A 12 -0.01 2.00 9.03
C ARG A 12 -0.83 0.95 8.28
N GLY A 13 -1.02 1.15 6.97
CA GLY A 13 -1.81 0.23 6.13
C GLY A 13 -3.32 0.44 6.22
N GLN A 14 -3.81 1.36 7.06
CA GLN A 14 -5.26 1.60 7.22
C GLN A 14 -5.92 1.98 5.88
N ALA A 15 -5.27 2.79 5.05
CA ALA A 15 -5.80 3.18 3.75
C ALA A 15 -6.06 1.98 2.82
N LEU A 16 -5.21 0.94 2.83
CA LEU A 16 -5.45 -0.27 2.03
C LEU A 16 -6.62 -1.10 2.58
N ILE A 17 -6.77 -1.12 3.90
CA ILE A 17 -7.91 -1.78 4.55
C ILE A 17 -9.21 -1.06 4.20
N ASP A 18 -9.22 0.27 4.27
CA ASP A 18 -10.38 1.09 3.92
C ASP A 18 -10.79 0.85 2.46
N VAL A 19 -9.83 0.82 1.53
CA VAL A 19 -10.04 0.49 0.11
C VAL A 19 -10.68 -0.89 -0.09
N SER A 20 -10.33 -1.88 0.75
CA SER A 20 -10.92 -3.22 0.65
C SER A 20 -12.35 -3.32 1.18
N ARG A 21 -12.84 -2.28 1.87
CA ARG A 21 -14.18 -2.23 2.48
C ARG A 21 -15.16 -1.32 1.75
N GLU A 22 -14.71 -0.63 0.71
CA GLU A 22 -15.59 0.22 -0.09
C GLU A 22 -16.64 -0.62 -0.82
N ASP A 23 -17.86 -0.07 -0.88
CA ASP A 23 -18.96 -0.67 -1.63
C ASP A 23 -18.78 -0.39 -3.12
N LEU A 24 -18.53 -1.44 -3.90
CA LEU A 24 -18.26 -1.34 -5.33
C LEU A 24 -19.53 -1.20 -6.17
N ASP A 25 -20.71 -1.48 -5.62
CA ASP A 25 -21.98 -1.37 -6.34
C ASP A 25 -22.34 0.10 -6.66
N LEU A 26 -21.67 1.06 -6.00
CA LEU A 26 -21.86 2.49 -6.21
C LEU A 26 -21.03 3.07 -7.36
N TYR A 27 -20.15 2.27 -7.97
CA TYR A 27 -19.20 2.72 -9.00
C TYR A 27 -19.65 2.32 -10.41
N ALA A 28 -19.38 3.19 -11.38
CA ALA A 28 -19.51 2.86 -12.80
C ALA A 28 -18.38 1.92 -13.26
N VAL A 29 -18.58 1.26 -14.42
CA VAL A 29 -17.61 0.32 -14.97
C VAL A 29 -16.27 1.01 -15.22
N GLU A 30 -16.28 2.21 -15.78
CA GLU A 30 -15.08 2.99 -16.09
C GLU A 30 -14.29 3.34 -14.81
N GLU A 31 -14.99 3.69 -13.73
CA GLU A 31 -14.36 3.98 -12.43
C GLU A 31 -13.74 2.72 -11.80
N LEU A 32 -14.38 1.56 -11.98
CA LEU A 32 -13.82 0.27 -11.55
C LEU A 32 -12.59 -0.12 -12.36
N GLU A 33 -12.58 0.15 -13.67
CA GLU A 33 -11.40 -0.07 -14.52
C GLU A 33 -10.22 0.82 -14.10
N GLU A 34 -10.46 2.10 -13.84
CA GLU A 34 -9.46 3.02 -13.30
C GLU A 34 -8.94 2.55 -11.94
N ARG A 35 -9.85 2.15 -11.04
CA ARG A 35 -9.51 1.60 -9.71
C ARG A 35 -8.60 0.38 -9.85
N VAL A 36 -8.91 -0.55 -10.76
CA VAL A 36 -8.09 -1.73 -11.02
C VAL A 36 -6.69 -1.34 -11.50
N GLY A 37 -6.58 -0.38 -12.43
CA GLY A 37 -5.29 0.09 -12.91
C GLY A 37 -4.40 0.63 -11.79
N LEU A 38 -4.97 1.43 -10.88
CA LEU A 38 -4.26 1.96 -9.71
C LEU A 38 -3.80 0.84 -8.76
N LEU A 39 -4.67 -0.13 -8.48
CA LEU A 39 -4.34 -1.26 -7.60
C LEU A 39 -3.24 -2.13 -8.18
N GLN A 40 -3.24 -2.37 -9.50
CA GLN A 40 -2.19 -3.13 -10.18
C GLN A 40 -0.83 -2.41 -10.08
N ALA A 41 -0.80 -1.09 -10.32
CA ALA A 41 0.42 -0.31 -10.17
C ALA A 41 0.99 -0.36 -8.73
N GLU A 42 0.12 -0.31 -7.71
CA GLU A 42 0.56 -0.42 -6.31
C GLU A 42 1.07 -1.83 -5.96
N ILE A 43 0.50 -2.89 -6.57
CA ILE A 43 1.03 -4.26 -6.46
C ILE A 43 2.45 -4.33 -7.02
N GLU A 44 2.69 -3.78 -8.21
CA GLU A 44 4.01 -3.78 -8.85
C GLU A 44 5.04 -3.00 -8.02
N ARG A 45 4.65 -1.85 -7.47
CA ARG A 45 5.49 -1.07 -6.56
C ARG A 45 5.83 -1.87 -5.30
N THR A 46 4.85 -2.53 -4.69
CA THR A 46 5.05 -3.36 -3.50
C THR A 46 6.00 -4.52 -3.79
N ARG A 47 5.81 -5.23 -4.90
CA ARG A 47 6.69 -6.31 -5.36
C ARG A 47 8.12 -5.80 -5.57
N SER A 48 8.28 -4.67 -6.24
CA SER A 48 9.60 -4.05 -6.46
C SER A 48 10.32 -3.72 -5.15
N GLN A 49 9.59 -3.22 -4.14
CA GLN A 49 10.17 -2.96 -2.83
C GLN A 49 10.54 -4.23 -2.07
N ILE A 50 9.76 -5.30 -2.20
CA ILE A 50 10.09 -6.61 -1.64
C ILE A 50 11.39 -7.12 -2.26
N GLU A 51 11.53 -7.08 -3.58
CA GLU A 51 12.72 -7.56 -4.27
C GLU A 51 13.98 -6.76 -3.87
N ARG A 52 13.87 -5.42 -3.77
CA ARG A 52 14.97 -4.58 -3.25
C ARG A 52 15.39 -4.97 -1.83
N LYS A 53 14.43 -5.27 -0.95
CA LYS A 53 14.73 -5.68 0.43
C LYS A 53 15.34 -7.09 0.48
N ARG A 54 14.89 -8.00 -0.38
CA ARG A 54 15.45 -9.35 -0.49
C ARG A 54 16.88 -9.33 -1.01
N SER A 55 17.15 -8.56 -2.06
CA SER A 55 18.51 -8.44 -2.62
C SER A 55 19.48 -7.80 -1.63
N GLY A 56 19.05 -6.76 -0.91
CA GLY A 56 19.83 -6.16 0.17
C GLY A 56 20.15 -7.17 1.29
N ARG A 57 19.17 -7.99 1.69
CA ARG A 57 19.39 -9.06 2.68
C ARG A 57 20.39 -10.10 2.18
N ALA A 58 20.24 -10.58 0.94
CA ALA A 58 21.14 -11.58 0.36
C ALA A 58 22.59 -11.06 0.26
N ALA A 59 22.77 -9.80 -0.11
CA ALA A 59 24.07 -9.14 -0.16
C ALA A 59 24.70 -9.02 1.25
N ALA A 60 23.90 -8.66 2.26
CA ALA A 60 24.35 -8.63 3.65
C ALA A 60 24.74 -10.03 4.14
N ASP A 61 23.90 -11.04 3.91
CA ASP A 61 24.18 -12.42 4.33
C ASP A 61 25.48 -12.96 3.70
N ALA A 62 25.79 -12.61 2.45
CA ALA A 62 27.04 -12.98 1.79
C ALA A 62 28.27 -12.26 2.37
N LEU A 63 28.10 -11.04 2.87
CA LEU A 63 29.16 -10.25 3.50
C LEU A 63 29.48 -10.73 4.92
N PHE A 64 28.47 -11.16 5.68
CA PHE A 64 28.61 -11.57 7.09
C PHE A 64 28.83 -13.07 7.34
N LYS A 65 28.75 -13.92 6.31
CA LYS A 65 29.03 -15.38 6.39
C LYS A 65 30.45 -15.77 5.96
N ARG A 66 31.38 -14.82 5.89
CA ARG A 66 32.82 -15.08 5.80
C ARG A 66 33.48 -14.96 7.15
#